data_AF-A0A9E7KUR5-F1
#
_entry.id   AF-A0A9E7KUR5-F1
#
_cell.length_a   1.000
_cell.length_b   1.000
_cell.length_c   1.000
_cell.angle_alpha   90.00
_cell.angle_beta   90.00
_cell.angle_gamma   90.00
#
_symmetry.space_group_name_H-M   'P 1'
#
loop_
_entity.id
_entity.type
_entity.pdbx_description
1 polymer ?
#
loop_
_entity_poly.entity_id
_entity_poly.type
_entity_poly.pdbx_seq_one_letter_code
_entity_poly.pdbx_strand_id
1 'polypeptide(L)'
;MTQQRQVEDGDDTVCLGESFFVNRDYELTTFTFGSHSLDLLCLRSASTDFDLTGQLVWPGAVLLNNYLSENAGILKGCSVIELGSGVGVTVLRAEKLEWGNSDHLSKILEEYPTGFDLSSAPFLFSTVEKLLRHRGGECKFILAYVSRAKLMDAMVVSEAIRHGLQINEVDGTRSVVANLEGVIFEITLKRD
;
A
#
# COMPACT_ATOMS: atom_id res chain seq x y z
N MET A 1 13.03 -1.55 -72.50
CA MET A 1 11.99 -1.14 -71.53
C MET A 1 11.66 -2.39 -70.74
N THR A 2 12.35 -2.60 -69.61
CA THR A 2 12.19 -3.82 -68.80
C THR A 2 12.17 -3.39 -67.34
N GLN A 3 11.05 -3.66 -66.68
CA GLN A 3 10.67 -3.21 -65.35
C GLN A 3 11.70 -3.65 -64.29
N GLN A 4 12.18 -2.70 -63.49
CA GLN A 4 12.72 -3.00 -62.18
C GLN A 4 11.55 -3.27 -61.23
N ARG A 5 11.50 -4.49 -60.71
CA ARG A 5 10.58 -4.91 -59.66
C ARG A 5 11.07 -4.30 -58.35
N GLN A 6 10.36 -3.30 -57.83
CA GLN A 6 10.51 -2.88 -56.44
C GLN A 6 10.01 -4.02 -55.55
N VAL A 7 10.88 -4.50 -54.66
CA VAL A 7 10.51 -5.39 -53.57
C VAL A 7 10.10 -4.45 -52.43
N GLU A 8 8.81 -4.36 -52.16
CA GLU A 8 8.28 -3.78 -50.92
C GLU A 8 8.56 -4.78 -49.80
N ASP A 9 9.52 -4.45 -48.94
CA ASP A 9 9.79 -5.15 -47.70
C ASP A 9 8.77 -4.66 -46.67
N GLY A 10 7.60 -5.31 -46.67
CA GLY A 10 6.53 -5.06 -45.71
C GLY A 10 6.88 -5.66 -44.36
N ASP A 11 7.59 -4.90 -43.53
CA ASP A 11 7.63 -5.16 -42.09
C ASP A 11 6.29 -4.71 -41.48
N ASP A 12 5.30 -5.62 -41.47
CA ASP A 12 4.04 -5.49 -40.73
C ASP A 12 4.30 -5.56 -39.21
N THR A 13 5.19 -4.71 -38.70
CA THR A 13 5.34 -4.51 -37.26
C THR A 13 4.11 -3.75 -36.76
N VAL A 14 3.18 -4.50 -36.15
CA VAL A 14 2.04 -3.92 -35.42
C VAL A 14 2.58 -3.19 -34.20
N CYS A 15 2.74 -1.87 -34.32
CA CYS A 15 3.05 -1.01 -33.19
C CYS A 15 1.85 -0.95 -32.23
N LEU A 16 1.85 -1.81 -31.21
CA LEU A 16 0.89 -1.73 -30.11
C LEU A 16 1.13 -0.42 -29.36
N GLY A 17 0.14 0.47 -29.37
CA GLY A 17 0.20 1.70 -28.59
C GLY A 17 0.26 1.41 -27.09
N GLU A 18 0.81 2.34 -26.32
CA GLU A 18 0.93 2.23 -24.85
C GLU A 18 -0.41 1.91 -24.16
N SER A 19 -1.53 2.35 -24.74
CA SER A 19 -2.89 2.05 -24.29
C SER A 19 -3.24 0.56 -24.28
N PHE A 20 -2.55 -0.27 -25.06
CA PHE A 20 -2.80 -1.72 -25.11
C PHE A 20 -2.40 -2.43 -23.81
N PHE A 21 -1.43 -1.89 -23.06
CA PHE A 21 -0.91 -2.49 -21.83
C PHE A 21 -1.51 -1.87 -20.56
N VAL A 22 -2.43 -0.93 -20.71
CA VAL A 22 -3.00 -0.16 -19.61
C VAL A 22 -4.45 -0.57 -19.38
N ASN A 23 -4.71 -1.24 -18.25
CA ASN A 23 -6.07 -1.53 -17.82
C ASN A 23 -6.72 -0.25 -17.26
N ARG A 24 -7.85 0.17 -17.84
CA ARG A 24 -8.68 1.30 -17.39
C ARG A 24 -10.11 0.87 -17.07
N ASP A 25 -10.36 -0.43 -16.99
CA ASP A 25 -11.67 -1.02 -16.75
C ASP A 25 -11.94 -1.03 -15.25
N TYR A 26 -12.39 0.12 -14.78
CA TYR A 26 -12.87 0.28 -13.40
C TYR A 26 -14.22 -0.41 -13.23
N GLU A 27 -14.31 -1.20 -12.18
CA GLU A 27 -15.55 -1.89 -11.82
C GLU A 27 -15.93 -1.51 -10.39
N LEU A 28 -17.23 -1.25 -10.20
CA LEU A 28 -17.77 -1.12 -8.85
C LEU A 28 -17.76 -2.51 -8.21
N THR A 29 -16.88 -2.69 -7.22
CA THR A 29 -16.69 -3.95 -6.52
C THR A 29 -17.08 -3.78 -5.06
N THR A 30 -17.96 -4.66 -4.57
CA THR A 30 -18.34 -4.71 -3.15
C THR A 30 -17.34 -5.59 -2.38
N PHE A 31 -16.71 -5.00 -1.37
CA PHE A 31 -15.88 -5.71 -0.39
C PHE A 31 -16.64 -5.82 0.93
N THR A 32 -16.54 -6.97 1.60
CA THR A 32 -17.20 -7.20 2.89
C THR A 32 -16.19 -7.65 3.93
N PHE A 33 -16.16 -6.95 5.07
CA PHE A 33 -15.25 -7.17 6.19
C PHE A 33 -16.07 -7.24 7.49
N GLY A 34 -16.26 -8.45 8.02
CA GLY A 34 -17.19 -8.69 9.11
C GLY A 34 -18.62 -8.27 8.73
N SER A 35 -19.19 -7.32 9.48
CA SER A 35 -20.53 -6.76 9.22
C SER A 35 -20.53 -5.51 8.31
N HIS A 36 -19.37 -5.06 7.84
CA HIS A 36 -19.24 -3.84 7.03
C HIS A 36 -19.06 -4.19 5.56
N SER A 37 -19.74 -3.45 4.69
CA SER A 37 -19.56 -3.55 3.24
C SER A 37 -19.19 -2.20 2.67
N LEU A 38 -18.24 -2.19 1.73
CA LEU A 38 -17.80 -1.01 1.00
C LEU A 38 -17.89 -1.29 -0.50
N ASP A 39 -18.49 -0.36 -1.23
CA ASP A 39 -18.47 -0.36 -2.68
C ASP A 39 -17.33 0.55 -3.15
N LEU A 40 -16.40 -0.01 -3.90
CA LEU A 40 -15.22 0.70 -4.40
C LEU A 40 -15.16 0.61 -5.91
N LEU A 41 -14.96 1.74 -6.57
CA LEU A 41 -14.66 1.79 -7.99
C LEU A 41 -13.15 1.57 -8.15
N CYS A 42 -12.73 0.36 -8.54
CA CYS A 42 -11.32 -0.02 -8.64
C CYS A 42 -11.03 -0.86 -9.88
N LEU A 43 -9.76 -0.96 -10.26
CA LEU A 43 -9.32 -1.87 -11.31
C LEU A 43 -9.39 -3.33 -10.84
N ARG A 44 -9.42 -4.27 -11.81
CA ARG A 44 -9.43 -5.72 -11.55
C ARG A 44 -8.05 -6.37 -11.65
N SER A 45 -7.10 -5.72 -12.32
CA SER A 45 -5.76 -6.25 -12.51
C SER A 45 -4.72 -5.13 -12.52
N ALA A 46 -3.53 -5.46 -12.02
CA ALA A 46 -2.40 -4.55 -12.12
C ALA A 46 -1.92 -4.43 -13.55
N SER A 47 -1.71 -3.19 -13.98
CA SER A 47 -0.71 -2.87 -14.99
C SER A 47 0.52 -2.32 -14.25
N THR A 48 1.72 -2.67 -14.69
CA THR A 48 2.98 -2.24 -14.05
C THR A 48 3.32 -0.78 -14.32
N ASP A 49 2.37 0.00 -14.83
CA ASP A 49 2.51 1.43 -14.99
C ASP A 49 2.48 2.13 -13.63
N PHE A 50 3.39 3.09 -13.44
CA PHE A 50 3.70 3.67 -12.12
C PHE A 50 2.49 4.38 -11.47
N ASP A 51 1.50 4.79 -12.26
CA ASP A 51 0.30 5.52 -11.82
C ASP A 51 -0.91 4.61 -11.50
N LEU A 52 -0.85 3.32 -11.84
CA LEU A 52 -2.03 2.43 -11.77
C LEU A 52 -2.02 1.49 -10.56
N THR A 53 -0.88 1.34 -9.88
CA THR A 53 -0.77 0.45 -8.70
C THR A 53 -1.64 0.92 -7.53
N GLY A 54 -1.90 2.22 -7.40
CA GLY A 54 -2.81 2.77 -6.38
C GLY A 54 -4.29 2.52 -6.66
N GLN A 55 -4.65 2.00 -7.84
CA GLN A 55 -6.04 1.90 -8.32
C GLN A 55 -6.65 0.51 -8.07
N LEU A 56 -5.94 -0.36 -7.34
CA LEU A 56 -6.33 -1.72 -7.01
C LEU A 56 -6.50 -1.89 -5.50
N VAL A 57 -7.39 -2.80 -5.13
CA VAL A 57 -7.40 -3.36 -3.77
C VAL A 57 -6.34 -4.47 -3.69
N TRP A 58 -5.23 -4.17 -3.02
CA TRP A 58 -4.16 -5.16 -2.84
C TRP A 58 -4.51 -6.20 -1.76
N PRO A 59 -3.96 -7.43 -1.85
CA PRO A 59 -4.16 -8.46 -0.84
C PRO A 59 -3.80 -8.02 0.59
N GLY A 60 -2.82 -7.13 0.75
CA GLY A 60 -2.46 -6.56 2.06
C GLY A 60 -3.58 -5.69 2.66
N ALA A 61 -4.30 -4.92 1.83
CA ALA A 61 -5.44 -4.13 2.28
C ALA A 61 -6.61 -5.03 2.70
N VAL A 62 -6.88 -6.10 1.94
CA VAL A 62 -7.87 -7.13 2.31
C VAL A 62 -7.52 -7.78 3.65
N LEU A 63 -6.26 -8.19 3.81
CA LEU A 63 -5.75 -8.79 5.04
C LEU A 63 -5.92 -7.84 6.24
N LEU A 64 -5.54 -6.57 6.09
CA LEU A 64 -5.67 -5.57 7.14
C LEU A 64 -7.12 -5.36 7.54
N ASN A 65 -8.02 -5.21 6.57
CA ASN A 65 -9.43 -4.94 6.85
C ASN A 65 -10.15 -6.13 7.47
N ASN A 66 -9.82 -7.37 7.08
CA ASN A 66 -10.29 -8.57 7.79
C ASN A 66 -9.86 -8.53 9.26
N TYR A 67 -8.56 -8.31 9.51
CA TYR A 67 -8.01 -8.22 10.87
C TYR A 67 -8.70 -7.11 11.70
N LEU A 68 -8.85 -5.91 11.14
CA LEU A 68 -9.50 -4.79 11.83
C LEU A 68 -10.99 -5.03 12.09
N SER A 69 -11.69 -5.73 11.20
CA SER A 69 -13.11 -6.04 11.39
C SER A 69 -13.36 -6.94 12.61
N GLU A 70 -12.41 -7.83 12.91
CA GLU A 70 -12.45 -8.72 14.08
C GLU A 70 -11.88 -8.06 15.35
N ASN A 71 -11.04 -7.02 15.17
CA ASN A 71 -10.30 -6.37 16.24
C ASN A 71 -10.61 -4.87 16.37
N ALA A 72 -11.81 -4.43 15.98
CA ALA A 72 -12.18 -3.00 15.88
C ALA A 72 -11.96 -2.21 17.19
N GLY A 73 -11.95 -2.90 18.34
CA GLY A 73 -11.62 -2.33 19.64
C GLY A 73 -10.24 -1.66 19.71
N ILE A 74 -9.27 -2.09 18.89
CA ILE A 74 -7.91 -1.52 18.88
C ILE A 74 -7.87 -0.08 18.34
N LEU A 75 -8.90 0.32 17.58
CA LEU A 75 -9.00 1.67 17.01
C LEU A 75 -9.86 2.60 17.87
N LYS A 76 -10.54 2.08 18.89
CA LYS A 76 -11.50 2.84 19.68
C LYS A 76 -10.79 3.94 20.49
N GLY A 77 -11.13 5.19 20.21
CA GLY A 77 -10.53 6.35 20.87
C GLY A 77 -9.12 6.69 20.39
N CYS A 78 -8.63 6.01 19.34
CA CYS A 78 -7.37 6.33 18.69
C CYS A 78 -7.61 7.33 17.55
N SER A 79 -6.60 8.17 17.30
CA SER A 79 -6.47 8.85 16.02
C SER A 79 -5.62 7.97 15.12
N VAL A 80 -6.16 7.63 13.94
CA VAL A 80 -5.59 6.60 13.06
C VAL A 80 -5.04 7.25 11.80
N ILE A 81 -3.92 6.70 11.34
CA ILE A 81 -3.21 7.08 10.12
C ILE A 81 -3.03 5.82 9.29
N GLU A 82 -3.46 5.86 8.03
CA GLU A 82 -3.15 4.81 7.05
C GLU A 82 -1.98 5.23 6.16
N LEU A 83 -1.02 4.32 5.96
CA LEU A 83 0.09 4.56 5.05
C LEU A 83 -0.10 3.77 3.74
N GLY A 84 -0.19 4.46 2.60
CA GLY A 84 -0.33 3.82 1.28
C GLY A 84 -1.75 3.30 1.00
N SER A 85 -2.76 4.13 1.23
CA SER A 85 -4.18 3.78 1.16
C SER A 85 -4.69 3.29 -0.20
N GLY A 86 -4.00 3.62 -1.30
CA GLY A 86 -4.43 3.23 -2.65
C GLY A 86 -5.83 3.75 -2.96
N VAL A 87 -6.77 2.85 -3.25
CA VAL A 87 -8.19 3.18 -3.50
C VAL A 87 -8.97 3.58 -2.23
N GLY A 88 -8.32 3.60 -1.06
CA GLY A 88 -8.91 4.07 0.19
C GLY A 88 -9.81 3.04 0.86
N VAL A 89 -9.50 1.73 0.74
CA VAL A 89 -10.31 0.65 1.34
C VAL A 89 -10.47 0.82 2.85
N THR A 90 -9.44 1.33 3.52
CA THR A 90 -9.40 1.55 4.97
C THR A 90 -9.65 3.02 5.36
N VAL A 91 -9.84 3.92 4.39
CA VAL A 91 -9.89 5.38 4.59
C VAL A 91 -11.30 5.90 4.85
N LEU A 92 -11.44 6.75 5.88
CA LEU A 92 -12.61 7.59 6.10
C LEU A 92 -12.43 9.05 5.58
N ARG A 93 -11.18 9.55 5.36
CA ARG A 93 -10.85 10.90 4.81
C ARG A 93 -9.36 11.05 4.36
N ALA A 94 -9.01 11.89 3.36
CA ALA A 94 -7.63 12.01 2.78
C ALA A 94 -7.11 13.45 2.51
N GLU A 95 -5.77 13.66 2.46
CA GLU A 95 -5.01 14.91 2.20
C GLU A 95 -3.79 14.71 1.24
N LYS A 96 -3.32 15.75 0.52
CA LYS A 96 -2.24 15.64 -0.50
C LYS A 96 -0.83 15.77 0.09
N LEU A 97 0.07 14.83 -0.24
CA LEU A 97 1.50 14.86 0.08
C LEU A 97 2.38 14.38 -1.08
N GLU A 98 3.31 15.22 -1.54
CA GLU A 98 4.32 14.88 -2.55
C GLU A 98 5.63 14.38 -1.93
N TRP A 99 6.32 13.49 -2.65
CA TRP A 99 7.50 12.76 -2.21
C TRP A 99 8.67 13.64 -1.73
N GLY A 100 9.20 13.36 -0.54
CA GLY A 100 10.37 14.06 0.02
C GLY A 100 10.11 15.53 0.37
N ASN A 101 8.88 15.99 0.20
CA ASN A 101 8.49 17.38 0.42
C ASN A 101 8.27 17.61 1.92
N SER A 102 9.31 18.11 2.58
CA SER A 102 9.31 18.45 4.01
C SER A 102 8.23 19.45 4.37
N ASP A 103 7.84 20.31 3.45
CA ASP A 103 6.89 21.40 3.70
C ASP A 103 5.47 20.86 3.74
N HIS A 104 5.12 19.96 2.82
CA HIS A 104 3.88 19.20 2.88
C HIS A 104 3.79 18.37 4.16
N LEU A 105 4.84 17.61 4.52
CA LEU A 105 4.85 16.79 5.74
C LEU A 105 4.68 17.65 7.01
N SER A 106 5.40 18.76 7.10
CA SER A 106 5.31 19.68 8.24
C SER A 106 3.93 20.30 8.35
N LYS A 107 3.35 20.72 7.23
CA LYS A 107 2.00 21.29 7.19
C LYS A 107 0.96 20.30 7.68
N ILE A 108 1.03 19.03 7.27
CA ILE A 108 0.02 18.06 7.70
C ILE A 108 0.24 17.67 9.20
N LEU A 109 1.49 17.67 9.70
CA LEU A 109 1.77 17.55 11.14
C LEU A 109 1.21 18.72 11.97
N GLU A 110 1.24 19.93 11.43
CA GLU A 110 0.68 21.13 12.07
C GLU A 110 -0.86 21.17 12.00
N GLU A 111 -1.43 20.80 10.85
CA GLU A 111 -2.86 20.90 10.55
C GLU A 111 -3.64 19.72 11.16
N TYR A 112 -2.99 18.57 11.28
CA TYR A 112 -3.52 17.35 11.89
C TYR A 112 -2.56 16.84 12.98
N PRO A 113 -2.45 17.54 14.12
CA PRO A 113 -1.61 17.11 15.25
C PRO A 113 -2.03 15.74 15.82
N THR A 114 -3.24 15.30 15.45
CA THR A 114 -3.81 14.00 15.78
C THR A 114 -3.57 12.90 14.73
N GLY A 115 -3.18 13.22 13.48
CA GLY A 115 -2.70 12.24 12.49
C GLY A 115 -3.31 12.35 11.07
N PHE A 116 -2.55 11.89 10.07
CA PHE A 116 -2.83 11.87 8.62
C PHE A 116 -1.92 10.88 7.84
N ASP A 117 -2.28 10.54 6.60
CA ASP A 117 -1.73 9.44 5.77
C ASP A 117 -0.44 9.73 4.96
N LEU A 118 0.38 8.69 4.66
CA LEU A 118 1.64 8.77 3.86
C LEU A 118 1.86 7.52 2.98
N SER A 119 2.35 7.60 1.74
CA SER A 119 2.62 6.40 0.89
C SER A 119 4.11 6.13 0.59
N SER A 120 4.40 4.84 0.33
CA SER A 120 5.53 4.05 -0.27
C SER A 120 6.90 3.79 0.40
N ALA A 121 7.51 2.69 -0.08
CA ALA A 121 8.16 1.60 0.66
C ALA A 121 9.68 1.69 0.95
N PRO A 122 10.55 2.42 0.22
CA PRO A 122 11.98 2.46 0.58
C PRO A 122 12.24 3.32 1.82
N PHE A 123 11.28 4.16 2.21
CA PHE A 123 11.35 5.01 3.40
C PHE A 123 10.21 4.72 4.39
N LEU A 124 9.44 3.64 4.20
CA LEU A 124 8.31 3.33 5.07
C LEU A 124 8.73 3.33 6.53
N PHE A 125 9.79 2.57 6.85
CA PHE A 125 10.27 2.49 8.23
C PHE A 125 10.89 3.80 8.73
N SER A 126 11.47 4.63 7.87
CA SER A 126 11.92 5.98 8.25
C SER A 126 10.75 6.91 8.59
N THR A 127 9.67 6.85 7.82
CA THR A 127 8.42 7.57 8.08
C THR A 127 7.79 7.10 9.37
N VAL A 128 7.62 5.78 9.53
CA VAL A 128 7.06 5.16 10.73
C VAL A 128 7.89 5.54 11.95
N GLU A 129 9.22 5.50 11.87
CA GLU A 129 10.10 5.97 12.94
C GLU A 129 9.81 7.43 13.32
N LYS A 130 9.76 8.35 12.35
CA LYS A 130 9.48 9.77 12.62
C LYS A 130 8.11 9.98 13.27
N LEU A 131 7.07 9.29 12.79
CA LEU A 131 5.72 9.37 13.33
C LEU A 131 5.65 8.84 14.77
N LEU A 132 6.23 7.66 15.01
CA LEU A 132 6.26 7.07 16.36
C LEU A 132 7.08 7.93 17.33
N ARG A 133 8.20 8.54 16.89
CA ARG A 133 9.03 9.43 17.72
C ARG A 133 8.31 10.72 18.06
N HIS A 134 7.60 11.30 17.09
CA HIS A 134 6.80 12.51 17.32
C HIS A 134 5.72 12.30 18.40
N ARG A 135 5.18 11.08 18.49
CA ARG A 135 4.18 10.69 19.51
C ARG A 135 4.79 10.10 20.78
N GLY A 136 6.10 10.24 20.99
CA GLY A 136 6.78 9.77 22.20
C GLY A 136 6.71 8.24 22.42
N GLY A 137 6.42 7.45 21.39
CA GLY A 137 6.23 6.00 21.51
C GLY A 137 4.91 5.58 22.17
N GLU A 138 3.93 6.47 22.27
CA GLU A 138 2.58 6.16 22.79
C GLU A 138 1.65 5.53 21.74
N CYS A 139 2.07 5.49 20.48
CA CYS A 139 1.35 4.84 19.40
C CYS A 139 2.10 3.62 18.85
N LYS A 140 1.38 2.81 18.07
CA LYS A 140 1.88 1.64 17.36
C LYS A 140 1.58 1.78 15.88
N PHE A 141 2.37 1.10 15.05
CA PHE A 141 2.12 0.95 13.62
C PHE A 141 1.71 -0.50 13.33
N ILE A 142 0.59 -0.69 12.63
CA ILE A 142 0.09 -2.01 12.24
C ILE A 142 0.38 -2.18 10.75
N LEU A 143 1.13 -3.21 10.40
CA LEU A 143 1.51 -3.50 9.02
C LEU A 143 0.92 -4.84 8.58
N ALA A 144 0.03 -4.82 7.59
CA ALA A 144 -0.37 -6.03 6.87
C ALA A 144 0.65 -6.33 5.78
N TYR A 145 1.48 -7.34 6.02
CA TYR A 145 2.51 -7.77 5.09
C TYR A 145 2.05 -8.98 4.29
N VAL A 146 2.32 -8.98 2.99
CA VAL A 146 2.07 -10.12 2.10
C VAL A 146 3.39 -10.56 1.48
N SER A 147 3.78 -11.79 1.76
CA SER A 147 5.02 -12.37 1.25
C SER A 147 4.92 -12.53 -0.27
N ARG A 148 5.94 -12.01 -0.96
CA ARG A 148 6.11 -12.13 -2.41
C ARG A 148 7.36 -12.92 -2.79
N ALA A 149 8.36 -12.91 -1.91
CA ALA A 149 9.61 -13.65 -2.03
C ALA A 149 10.26 -13.76 -0.66
N LYS A 150 10.84 -14.92 -0.34
CA LYS A 150 11.48 -15.18 0.97
C LYS A 150 12.54 -14.16 1.36
N LEU A 151 13.26 -13.61 0.38
CA LEU A 151 14.26 -12.57 0.61
C LEU A 151 13.61 -11.29 1.16
N MET A 152 12.40 -10.96 0.70
CA MET A 152 11.67 -9.75 1.12
C MET A 152 11.17 -9.88 2.56
N ASP A 153 10.79 -11.08 3.00
CA ASP A 153 10.30 -11.32 4.36
C ASP A 153 11.36 -10.91 5.40
N ALA A 154 12.60 -11.36 5.19
CA ALA A 154 13.72 -11.02 6.07
C ALA A 154 14.11 -9.52 5.98
N MET A 155 13.97 -8.92 4.79
CA MET A 155 14.29 -7.50 4.56
C MET A 155 13.33 -6.57 5.31
N VAL A 156 12.03 -6.90 5.38
CA VAL A 156 11.03 -6.12 6.13
C VAL A 156 11.41 -6.03 7.61
N VAL A 157 11.74 -7.17 8.22
CA VAL A 157 12.14 -7.22 9.63
C VAL A 157 13.47 -6.49 9.86
N SER A 158 14.47 -6.75 9.00
CA SER A 158 15.81 -6.14 9.12
C SER A 158 15.76 -4.63 8.98
N GLU A 159 14.93 -4.11 8.06
CA GLU A 159 14.79 -2.68 7.82
C GLU A 159 14.08 -1.97 8.97
N ALA A 160 13.04 -2.57 9.55
CA ALA A 160 12.39 -2.05 10.75
C ALA A 160 13.41 -1.92 11.90
N ILE A 161 14.20 -2.97 12.15
CA ILE A 161 15.22 -2.99 13.21
C ILE A 161 16.30 -1.93 12.94
N ARG A 162 16.72 -1.75 11.68
CA ARG A 162 17.70 -0.73 11.27
C ARG A 162 17.24 0.69 11.64
N HIS A 163 15.93 0.91 11.71
CA HIS A 163 15.29 2.17 12.11
C HIS A 163 15.00 2.27 13.62
N GLY A 164 15.55 1.36 14.44
CA GLY A 164 15.31 1.36 15.89
C GLY A 164 13.89 0.99 16.27
N LEU A 165 13.18 0.28 15.39
CA LEU A 165 11.83 -0.20 15.64
C LEU A 165 11.85 -1.61 16.19
N GLN A 166 10.92 -1.90 17.09
CA GLN A 166 10.55 -3.26 17.46
C GLN A 166 9.41 -3.70 16.55
N ILE A 167 9.53 -4.88 15.94
CA ILE A 167 8.55 -5.48 15.04
C ILE A 167 8.21 -6.88 15.53
N ASN A 168 6.93 -7.17 15.72
CA ASN A 168 6.45 -8.47 16.18
C ASN A 168 5.28 -8.93 15.31
N GLU A 169 5.27 -10.21 14.94
CA GLU A 169 4.07 -10.82 14.35
C GLU A 169 2.97 -10.87 15.40
N VAL A 170 1.73 -10.56 14.99
CA VAL A 170 0.56 -10.74 15.83
C VAL A 170 0.14 -12.21 15.74
N ASP A 171 0.10 -12.89 16.90
CA ASP A 171 -0.24 -14.31 16.99
C ASP A 171 -1.58 -14.63 16.30
N GLY A 172 -1.59 -15.71 15.51
CA GLY A 172 -2.80 -16.18 14.82
C GLY A 172 -3.17 -15.41 13.55
N THR A 173 -2.40 -14.39 13.13
CA THR A 173 -2.74 -13.57 11.95
C THR A 173 -2.16 -14.09 10.63
N ARG A 174 -1.27 -15.10 10.66
CA ARG A 174 -0.72 -15.69 9.44
C ARG A 174 -1.83 -16.42 8.68
N SER A 175 -2.06 -16.04 7.43
CA SER A 175 -3.16 -16.54 6.60
C SER A 175 -2.80 -16.53 5.12
N VAL A 176 -3.59 -17.22 4.29
CA VAL A 176 -3.47 -17.13 2.84
C VAL A 176 -4.47 -16.11 2.31
N VAL A 177 -3.98 -15.07 1.63
CA VAL A 177 -4.77 -14.03 0.96
C VAL A 177 -4.37 -13.94 -0.51
N ALA A 178 -5.33 -14.12 -1.43
CA ALA A 178 -5.10 -14.13 -2.87
C ALA A 178 -3.93 -15.04 -3.32
N ASN A 179 -3.88 -16.27 -2.78
CA ASN A 179 -2.83 -17.28 -2.99
C ASN A 179 -1.43 -16.90 -2.49
N LEU A 180 -1.31 -15.87 -1.66
CA LEU A 180 -0.06 -15.44 -1.04
C LEU A 180 -0.17 -15.58 0.47
N GLU A 181 0.95 -15.85 1.13
CA GLU A 181 1.00 -15.84 2.60
C GLU A 181 1.03 -14.39 3.09
N GLY A 182 0.16 -14.05 4.03
CA GLY A 182 0.09 -12.75 4.67
C GLY A 182 0.15 -12.86 6.19
N VAL A 183 0.65 -11.81 6.84
CA VAL A 183 0.77 -11.71 8.30
C VAL A 183 0.58 -10.26 8.75
N ILE A 184 0.05 -10.06 9.95
CA ILE A 184 -0.03 -8.75 10.58
C ILE A 184 1.18 -8.58 11.51
N PHE A 185 1.90 -7.48 11.33
CA PHE A 185 2.94 -7.02 12.24
C PHE A 185 2.44 -5.87 13.10
N GLU A 186 2.77 -5.91 14.39
CA GLU A 186 2.74 -4.75 15.28
C GLU A 186 4.15 -4.19 15.42
N ILE A 187 4.29 -2.88 15.21
CA ILE A 187 5.56 -2.17 15.20
C ILE A 187 5.50 -1.00 16.18
N THR A 188 6.52 -0.90 17.04
CA THR A 188 6.66 0.14 18.06
C THR A 188 8.07 0.70 18.08
N LEU A 189 8.28 1.83 18.75
CA LEU A 189 9.64 2.29 19.03
C LEU A 189 10.30 1.35 20.04
N LYS A 190 11.53 0.95 19.75
CA LYS A 190 12.35 0.25 20.73
C LYS A 190 12.62 1.22 21.89
N ARG A 191 12.23 0.80 23.10
CA ARG A 191 12.59 1.51 24.33
C ARG A 191 14.00 1.09 24.72
N ASP A 192 14.84 2.07 25.06
CA ASP A 192 16.19 1.86 25.57
C ASP A 192 16.19 1.19 26.94
#